data_AF-A0A8B4S5B1-F1
#
_entry.id   AF-A0A8B4S5B1-F1
#
_cell.length_a   1.000
_cell.length_b   1.000
_cell.length_c   1.000
_cell.angle_alpha   90.00
_cell.angle_beta   90.00
_cell.angle_gamma   90.00
#
_symmetry.space_group_name_H-M   'P 1'
#
loop_
_entity.id
_entity.type
_entity.pdbx_description
1 polymer ?
#
loop_
_entity_poly.entity_id
_entity_poly.type
_entity_poly.pdbx_seq_one_letter_code
_entity_poly.pdbx_strand_id
1 'polypeptide(L)'
;MDRITAPIEIKEAKADGSFTGYAAVFNNVDLGRDVILPGAFTNVKTTRDGQVRIAMHHNLNQLAGKAKFEQDDYGLFVEGQLALGVGYVRDAYELMKAGVLDGLSVGFDIPYGGSSWEDRDGDYVRIIKEAELWEFSLVPFGMNPAALVDSVKSIRDFEAQLRGLGYSQREAKALAAGGFKSLGHRDGGPDSETLADEIKALTQAFTWN
;
A
#
# COMPACT_ATOMS: atom_id res chain seq x y z
N MET A 1 2.52 -0.01 -44.61
CA MET A 1 2.68 0.34 -43.19
C MET A 1 1.99 -0.75 -42.41
N ASP A 2 2.78 -1.70 -41.90
CA ASP A 2 2.28 -2.82 -41.13
C ASP A 2 1.85 -2.31 -39.75
N ARG A 3 0.56 -2.39 -39.46
CA ARG A 3 0.02 -2.11 -38.13
C ARG A 3 0.44 -3.24 -37.20
N ILE A 4 1.22 -2.91 -36.17
CA ILE A 4 1.57 -3.85 -35.11
C ILE A 4 0.34 -3.96 -34.20
N THR A 5 -0.48 -5.00 -34.40
CA THR A 5 -1.53 -5.37 -33.45
C THR A 5 -0.91 -6.19 -32.32
N ALA A 6 -0.54 -5.54 -31.22
CA ALA A 6 -0.25 -6.25 -29.97
C ALA A 6 -1.58 -6.51 -29.23
N PRO A 7 -1.99 -7.77 -29.02
CA PRO A 7 -3.15 -8.05 -28.17
C PRO A 7 -2.78 -7.73 -26.72
N ILE A 8 -3.23 -6.57 -26.23
CA ILE A 8 -3.16 -6.23 -24.80
C ILE A 8 -4.29 -6.99 -24.10
N GLU A 9 -3.95 -8.07 -23.38
CA GLU A 9 -4.87 -8.71 -22.44
C GLU A 9 -4.85 -7.98 -21.09
N ILE A 10 -5.84 -7.13 -20.85
CA ILE A 10 -6.11 -6.55 -19.53
C ILE A 10 -6.92 -7.58 -18.74
N LYS A 11 -6.28 -8.22 -17.75
CA LYS A 11 -6.97 -9.09 -16.80
C LYS A 11 -7.72 -8.21 -15.79
N GLU A 12 -8.96 -8.59 -15.49
CA GLU A 12 -9.85 -7.96 -14.50
C GLU A 12 -9.09 -7.51 -13.25
N ALA A 13 -9.16 -6.22 -12.91
CA ALA A 13 -8.53 -5.67 -11.70
C ALA A 13 -9.35 -6.09 -10.48
N LYS A 14 -9.26 -7.34 -10.03
CA LYS A 14 -9.98 -7.76 -8.82
C LYS A 14 -9.42 -7.07 -7.59
N ALA A 15 -10.29 -6.84 -6.61
CA ALA A 15 -9.85 -6.63 -5.23
C ALA A 15 -9.02 -7.85 -4.80
N ASP A 16 -7.71 -7.72 -4.86
CA ASP A 16 -6.76 -8.78 -4.53
C ASP A 16 -6.28 -8.69 -3.09
N GLY A 17 -6.64 -7.61 -2.37
CA GLY A 17 -6.21 -7.36 -1.00
C GLY A 17 -4.83 -6.71 -0.90
N SER A 18 -4.30 -6.20 -2.02
CA SER A 18 -3.04 -5.48 -2.04
C SER A 18 -3.19 -4.00 -1.63
N PHE A 19 -2.19 -3.50 -0.92
CA PHE A 19 -2.06 -2.09 -0.56
C PHE A 19 -0.58 -1.73 -0.36
N THR A 20 -0.27 -0.44 -0.40
CA THR A 20 1.06 0.09 -0.05
C THR A 20 0.94 1.18 1.00
N GLY A 21 2.03 1.45 1.70
CA GLY A 21 2.11 2.56 2.65
C GLY A 21 3.41 2.57 3.42
N TYR A 22 3.53 3.51 4.35
CA TYR A 22 4.63 3.59 5.29
C TYR A 22 4.16 3.13 6.67
N ALA A 23 4.66 1.98 7.11
CA ALA A 23 4.30 1.41 8.42
C ALA A 23 4.94 2.18 9.58
N ALA A 24 6.03 2.90 9.31
CA ALA A 24 6.67 3.86 10.20
C ALA A 24 7.32 4.96 9.35
N VAL A 25 7.32 6.19 9.86
CA VAL A 25 8.07 7.32 9.27
C VAL A 25 9.25 7.65 10.18
N PHE A 26 10.38 8.01 9.57
CA PHE A 26 11.63 8.29 10.28
C PHE A 26 11.81 9.78 10.57
N ASN A 27 12.64 10.07 11.56
CA ASN A 27 13.06 11.42 11.96
C ASN A 27 11.94 12.38 12.40
N ASN A 28 10.69 11.93 12.54
CA ASN A 28 9.61 12.69 13.16
C ASN A 28 9.38 12.27 14.61
N VAL A 29 8.88 13.18 15.43
CA VAL A 29 8.45 12.89 16.80
C VAL A 29 7.01 12.37 16.74
N ASP A 30 6.80 11.16 17.25
CA ASP A 30 5.48 10.54 17.31
C ASP A 30 4.71 10.93 18.60
N LEU A 31 3.47 10.44 18.74
CA LEU A 31 2.64 10.74 19.92
C LEU A 31 3.18 10.13 21.22
N GLY A 32 4.05 9.13 21.12
CA GLY A 32 4.75 8.47 22.23
C GLY A 32 6.04 9.17 22.60
N ARG A 33 6.40 10.23 21.87
CA ARG A 33 7.66 10.98 21.99
C ARG A 33 8.86 10.13 21.58
N ASP A 34 8.63 9.20 20.65
CA ASP A 34 9.67 8.45 19.98
C ASP A 34 10.06 9.12 18.67
N VAL A 35 11.34 8.96 18.31
CA VAL A 35 11.87 9.27 16.98
C VAL A 35 12.59 8.02 16.49
N ILE A 36 12.07 7.41 15.44
CA ILE A 36 12.71 6.26 14.79
C ILE A 36 13.71 6.80 13.77
N LEU A 37 14.97 6.37 13.84
CA LEU A 37 15.99 6.75 12.86
C LEU A 37 15.97 5.83 11.63
N PRO A 38 16.43 6.31 10.47
CA PRO A 38 16.65 5.46 9.31
C PRO A 38 17.57 4.27 9.64
N GLY A 39 17.17 3.08 9.19
CA GLY A 39 17.89 1.84 9.48
C GLY A 39 17.66 1.26 10.87
N ALA A 40 16.77 1.86 11.68
CA ALA A 40 16.52 1.38 13.04
C ALA A 40 15.94 -0.03 13.10
N PHE A 41 15.21 -0.52 12.09
CA PHE A 41 14.73 -1.90 12.09
C PHE A 41 15.86 -2.85 11.66
N THR A 42 16.76 -3.15 12.58
CA THR A 42 17.96 -3.97 12.33
C THR A 42 17.68 -5.47 12.26
N ASN A 43 16.54 -5.90 12.84
CA ASN A 43 16.06 -7.26 12.77
C ASN A 43 14.54 -7.28 12.56
N VAL A 44 14.03 -8.22 11.77
CA VAL A 44 12.60 -8.33 11.45
C VAL A 44 12.15 -9.77 11.62
N LYS A 45 11.13 -10.01 12.45
CA LYS A 45 10.53 -11.34 12.66
C LYS A 45 9.60 -11.68 11.49
N THR A 46 10.15 -12.29 10.46
CA THR A 46 9.39 -12.61 9.24
C THR A 46 8.59 -13.91 9.32
N THR A 47 7.71 -14.12 8.35
CA THR A 47 7.18 -15.43 7.95
C THR A 47 8.28 -16.27 7.30
N ARG A 48 7.98 -17.54 6.98
CA ARG A 48 8.94 -18.47 6.36
C ARG A 48 9.46 -18.00 5.00
N ASP A 49 8.67 -17.19 4.31
CA ASP A 49 8.99 -16.59 3.01
C ASP A 49 9.50 -15.14 3.13
N GLY A 50 9.95 -14.72 4.31
CA GLY A 50 10.67 -13.45 4.48
C GLY A 50 9.78 -12.21 4.55
N GLN A 51 8.47 -12.36 4.69
CA GLN A 51 7.53 -11.23 4.76
C GLN A 51 7.21 -10.85 6.22
N VAL A 52 6.99 -9.57 6.49
CA VAL A 52 6.55 -9.10 7.82
C VAL A 52 5.05 -9.39 7.98
N ARG A 53 4.61 -9.69 9.21
CA ARG A 53 3.19 -9.95 9.51
C ARG A 53 2.40 -8.66 9.57
N ILE A 54 1.17 -8.72 9.08
CA ILE A 54 0.17 -7.66 9.25
C ILE A 54 -0.82 -8.14 10.31
N ALA A 55 -1.03 -7.36 11.37
CA ALA A 55 -2.06 -7.65 12.38
C ALA A 55 -3.17 -6.57 12.39
N MET A 56 -4.21 -6.83 13.17
CA MET A 56 -5.23 -5.83 13.50
C MET A 56 -4.95 -5.31 14.91
N HIS A 57 -4.82 -4.00 15.09
CA HIS A 57 -4.74 -3.37 16.42
C HIS A 57 -3.66 -3.96 17.36
N HIS A 58 -2.51 -4.39 16.81
CA HIS A 58 -1.44 -5.08 17.54
C HIS A 58 -1.87 -6.40 18.21
N ASN A 59 -3.04 -6.95 17.85
CA ASN A 59 -3.53 -8.22 18.35
C ASN A 59 -2.99 -9.38 17.49
N LEU A 60 -1.96 -10.06 17.98
CA LEU A 60 -1.35 -11.21 17.29
C LEU A 60 -2.27 -12.43 17.13
N ASN A 61 -3.46 -12.43 17.75
CA ASN A 61 -4.51 -13.42 17.48
C ASN A 61 -5.38 -13.05 16.27
N GLN A 62 -5.24 -11.84 15.73
CA GLN A 62 -5.96 -11.32 14.58
C GLN A 62 -4.99 -10.86 13.49
N LEU A 63 -4.38 -11.83 12.80
CA LEU A 63 -3.49 -11.56 11.68
C LEU A 63 -4.27 -11.28 10.40
N ALA A 64 -3.95 -10.15 9.76
CA ALA A 64 -4.62 -9.67 8.56
C ALA A 64 -3.92 -10.10 7.26
N GLY A 65 -2.62 -10.44 7.32
CA GLY A 65 -1.86 -10.78 6.13
C GLY A 65 -0.35 -10.73 6.36
N LYS A 66 0.38 -10.46 5.28
CA LYS A 66 1.84 -10.33 5.27
C LYS A 66 2.28 -9.33 4.22
N ALA A 67 3.44 -8.72 4.39
CA ALA A 67 3.96 -7.70 3.47
C ALA A 67 5.43 -7.91 3.13
N LYS A 68 5.82 -7.53 1.91
CA LYS A 68 7.22 -7.17 1.67
C LYS A 68 7.49 -5.83 2.36
N PHE A 69 8.75 -5.57 2.69
CA PHE A 69 9.15 -4.34 3.36
C PHE A 69 10.53 -3.88 2.89
N GLU A 70 10.74 -2.57 2.92
CA GLU A 70 12.02 -1.92 2.63
C GLU A 70 12.16 -0.71 3.56
N GLN A 71 13.38 -0.44 4.04
CA GLN A 71 13.69 0.80 4.74
C GLN A 71 14.33 1.75 3.74
N ASP A 72 13.73 2.92 3.54
CA ASP A 72 14.28 4.01 2.74
C ASP A 72 14.64 5.22 3.64
N ASP A 73 15.00 6.34 3.03
CA ASP A 73 15.36 7.56 3.77
C ASP A 73 14.16 8.21 4.48
N TYR A 74 12.93 7.88 4.08
CA TYR A 74 11.69 8.43 4.63
C TYR A 74 11.09 7.55 5.73
N GLY A 75 11.08 6.22 5.57
CA GLY A 75 10.38 5.32 6.47
C GLY A 75 10.54 3.83 6.15
N LEU A 76 9.71 3.03 6.82
CA LEU A 76 9.52 1.61 6.54
C LEU A 76 8.39 1.45 5.52
N PHE A 77 8.75 1.39 4.24
CA PHE A 77 7.82 1.14 3.14
C PHE A 77 7.36 -0.32 3.17
N VAL A 78 6.07 -0.56 2.91
CA VAL A 78 5.48 -1.90 2.87
C VAL A 78 4.58 -2.12 1.65
N GLU A 79 4.66 -3.32 1.09
CA GLU A 79 3.71 -3.83 0.08
C GLU A 79 2.90 -4.96 0.71
N GLY A 80 1.71 -4.62 1.20
CA GLY A 80 0.86 -5.51 1.98
C GLY A 80 -0.04 -6.39 1.11
N GLN A 81 -0.19 -7.64 1.53
CA GLN A 81 -1.14 -8.60 0.96
C GLN A 81 -2.06 -9.12 2.07
N LEU A 82 -3.33 -8.70 2.01
CA LEU A 82 -4.36 -9.10 2.96
C LEU A 82 -4.96 -10.47 2.63
N ALA A 83 -5.28 -11.23 3.67
CA ALA A 83 -5.92 -12.54 3.57
C ALA A 83 -7.46 -12.41 3.51
N LEU A 84 -8.02 -11.95 2.39
CA LEU A 84 -9.45 -11.65 2.22
C LEU A 84 -10.43 -12.83 2.42
N GLY A 85 -9.90 -14.07 2.52
CA GLY A 85 -10.66 -15.24 2.95
C GLY A 85 -11.10 -15.18 4.42
N VAL A 86 -10.44 -14.36 5.24
CA VAL A 86 -10.78 -14.12 6.65
C VAL A 86 -11.79 -12.97 6.76
N GLY A 87 -12.88 -13.19 7.50
CA GLY A 87 -14.01 -12.25 7.58
C GLY A 87 -13.63 -10.84 8.00
N TYR A 88 -13.03 -10.68 9.19
CA TYR A 88 -12.66 -9.37 9.73
C TYR A 88 -11.60 -8.64 8.87
N VAL A 89 -10.77 -9.39 8.13
CA VAL A 89 -9.77 -8.82 7.22
C VAL A 89 -10.43 -8.22 6.00
N ARG A 90 -11.43 -8.90 5.44
CA ARG A 90 -12.23 -8.37 4.34
C ARG A 90 -12.98 -7.12 4.78
N ASP A 91 -13.55 -7.10 5.98
CA ASP A 91 -14.23 -5.91 6.51
C ASP A 91 -13.26 -4.73 6.67
N ALA A 92 -12.05 -4.98 7.21
CA ALA A 92 -11.00 -3.98 7.29
C ALA A 92 -10.60 -3.43 5.91
N TYR A 93 -10.44 -4.29 4.91
CA TYR A 93 -10.13 -3.87 3.54
C TYR A 93 -11.22 -3.00 2.91
N GLU A 94 -12.51 -3.26 3.18
CA GLU A 94 -13.59 -2.35 2.76
C GLU A 94 -13.49 -0.98 3.43
N LEU A 95 -13.12 -0.93 4.72
CA LEU A 95 -12.90 0.34 5.44
C LEU A 95 -11.66 1.09 4.91
N MET A 96 -10.60 0.38 4.55
CA MET A 96 -9.41 0.97 3.93
C MET A 96 -9.75 1.62 2.58
N LYS A 97 -10.49 0.91 1.71
CA LYS A 97 -10.98 1.48 0.45
C LYS A 97 -11.89 2.70 0.63
N ALA A 98 -12.60 2.77 1.74
CA ALA A 98 -13.44 3.91 2.08
C ALA A 98 -12.65 5.08 2.69
N GLY A 99 -11.34 4.92 2.93
CA GLY A 99 -10.51 5.91 3.64
C GLY A 99 -10.87 6.07 5.12
N VAL A 100 -11.60 5.12 5.70
CA VAL A 100 -12.00 5.14 7.12
C VAL A 100 -10.94 4.49 8.01
N LEU A 101 -10.22 3.51 7.46
CA LEU A 101 -9.13 2.81 8.13
C LEU A 101 -7.86 2.96 7.30
N ASP A 102 -7.07 3.98 7.59
CA ASP A 102 -5.87 4.35 6.84
C ASP A 102 -4.60 4.38 7.70
N GLY A 103 -4.72 4.25 9.02
CA GLY A 103 -3.59 4.25 9.95
C GLY A 103 -2.79 2.95 9.95
N LEU A 104 -1.47 3.10 10.02
CA LEU A 104 -0.51 2.02 10.27
C LEU A 104 0.24 2.27 11.57
N SER A 105 0.69 1.18 12.21
CA SER A 105 1.53 1.27 13.40
C SER A 105 2.39 0.02 13.52
N VAL A 106 3.68 0.19 13.79
CA VAL A 106 4.64 -0.91 14.00
C VAL A 106 4.58 -1.43 15.43
N GLY A 107 4.68 -2.74 15.59
CA GLY A 107 4.98 -3.41 16.85
C GLY A 107 6.42 -3.90 16.84
N PHE A 108 7.22 -3.49 17.81
CA PHE A 108 8.65 -3.80 17.87
C PHE A 108 9.15 -3.83 19.32
N ASP A 109 10.32 -4.44 19.51
CA ASP A 109 11.11 -4.33 20.74
C ASP A 109 12.35 -3.49 20.49
N ILE A 110 12.81 -2.79 21.53
CA ILE A 110 14.08 -2.08 21.51
C ILE A 110 15.11 -2.94 22.26
N PRO A 111 16.18 -3.43 21.60
CA PRO A 111 17.25 -4.16 22.28
C PRO A 111 17.99 -3.24 23.27
N TYR A 112 18.71 -3.84 24.22
CA TYR A 112 19.50 -3.07 25.18
C TYR A 112 20.51 -2.16 24.45
N GLY A 113 20.47 -0.86 24.75
CA GLY A 113 21.30 0.16 24.08
C GLY A 113 20.77 0.65 22.73
N GLY A 114 19.71 0.04 22.19
CA GLY A 114 19.06 0.41 20.93
C GLY A 114 18.32 1.74 20.94
N SER A 115 18.23 2.40 22.10
CA SER A 115 17.68 3.75 22.21
C SER A 115 18.50 4.65 23.13
N SER A 116 18.28 5.95 23.00
CA SER A 116 18.78 7.00 23.88
C SER A 116 17.71 8.06 24.07
N TRP A 117 17.88 8.93 25.05
CA TRP A 117 17.03 10.10 25.21
C TRP A 117 17.78 11.36 24.80
N GLU A 118 17.08 12.26 24.11
CA GLU A 118 17.61 13.55 23.67
C GLU A 118 16.62 14.66 24.05
N ASP A 119 17.15 15.82 24.40
CA ASP A 119 16.37 17.06 24.47
C ASP A 119 16.30 17.65 23.07
N ARG A 120 15.08 17.89 22.59
CA ARG A 120 14.82 18.63 21.35
C ARG A 120 13.92 19.79 21.67
N ASP A 121 14.49 20.99 21.71
CA ASP A 121 13.77 22.24 21.97
C ASP A 121 12.98 22.22 23.30
N GLY A 122 13.54 21.62 24.35
CA GLY A 122 12.91 21.49 25.66
C GLY A 122 11.93 20.31 25.79
N ASP A 123 11.78 19.53 24.72
CA ASP A 123 11.01 18.30 24.70
C ASP A 123 11.95 17.08 24.79
N TYR A 124 11.79 16.30 25.86
CA TYR A 124 12.54 15.05 26.02
C TYR A 124 11.91 13.95 25.15
N VAL A 125 12.67 13.48 24.16
CA VAL A 125 12.24 12.45 23.21
C VAL A 125 13.16 11.24 23.26
N ARG A 126 12.60 10.05 23.00
CA ARG A 126 13.37 8.82 22.91
C ARG A 126 13.75 8.56 21.46
N ILE A 127 15.05 8.52 21.21
CA ILE A 127 15.61 8.22 19.90
C ILE A 127 15.83 6.73 19.79
N ILE A 128 15.17 6.10 18.82
CA ILE A 128 15.26 4.67 18.53
C ILE A 128 16.25 4.50 17.37
N LYS A 129 17.41 3.93 17.69
CA LYS A 129 18.51 3.66 16.75
C LYS A 129 18.51 2.21 16.28
N GLU A 130 17.97 1.31 17.09
CA GLU A 130 17.84 -0.10 16.79
C GLU A 130 16.53 -0.63 17.38
N ALA A 131 15.84 -1.48 16.63
CA ALA A 131 14.58 -2.10 16.95
C ALA A 131 14.48 -3.46 16.24
N GLU A 132 13.91 -4.44 16.94
CA GLU A 132 13.47 -5.69 16.35
C GLU A 132 11.99 -5.56 15.98
N LEU A 133 11.67 -5.51 14.68
CA LEU A 133 10.31 -5.42 14.18
C LEU A 133 9.59 -6.76 14.29
N TRP A 134 8.41 -6.78 14.90
CA TRP A 134 7.60 -7.99 15.05
C TRP A 134 6.51 -8.06 13.97
N GLU A 135 5.80 -6.96 13.81
CA GLU A 135 4.66 -6.81 12.90
C GLU A 135 4.38 -5.33 12.64
N PHE A 136 3.49 -5.06 11.72
CA PHE A 136 2.76 -3.80 11.72
C PHE A 136 1.26 -4.07 11.60
N SER A 137 0.46 -3.13 12.08
CA SER A 137 -0.97 -3.30 12.22
C SER A 137 -1.76 -2.24 11.47
N LEU A 138 -2.93 -2.65 10.97
CA LEU A 138 -4.00 -1.71 10.62
C LEU A 138 -4.63 -1.18 11.91
N VAL A 139 -4.64 0.15 12.06
CA VAL A 139 -5.13 0.83 13.26
C VAL A 139 -5.96 2.05 12.85
N PRO A 140 -6.99 2.44 13.62
CA PRO A 140 -7.73 3.67 13.33
C PRO A 140 -6.86 4.91 13.58
N PHE A 141 -5.97 4.85 14.58
CA PHE A 141 -5.04 5.91 14.93
C PHE A 141 -3.71 5.28 15.35
N GLY A 142 -2.64 5.52 14.58
CA GLY A 142 -1.29 5.07 14.90
C GLY A 142 -0.57 6.02 15.87
N MET A 143 0.43 5.51 16.58
CA MET A 143 1.30 6.35 17.42
C MET A 143 2.09 7.36 16.58
N ASN A 144 2.46 6.98 15.36
CA ASN A 144 3.02 7.87 14.35
C ASN A 144 1.91 8.29 13.36
N PRO A 145 1.39 9.52 13.43
CA PRO A 145 0.29 9.97 12.56
C PRO A 145 0.67 10.06 11.07
N ALA A 146 1.97 10.05 10.75
CA ALA A 146 2.45 10.05 9.36
C ALA A 146 2.55 8.64 8.76
N ALA A 147 2.41 7.58 9.57
CA ALA A 147 2.40 6.19 9.11
C ALA A 147 1.01 5.80 8.62
N LEU A 148 0.80 5.91 7.30
CA LEU A 148 -0.50 5.74 6.67
C LEU A 148 -0.43 4.76 5.49
N VAL A 149 -1.61 4.23 5.14
CA VAL A 149 -1.87 3.56 3.88
C VAL A 149 -1.86 4.59 2.76
N ASP A 150 -0.97 4.43 1.78
CA ASP A 150 -0.86 5.35 0.65
C ASP A 150 -1.83 4.98 -0.47
N SER A 151 -1.90 3.69 -0.78
CA SER A 151 -2.76 3.20 -1.86
C SER A 151 -3.39 1.87 -1.50
N VAL A 152 -4.68 1.73 -1.81
CA VAL A 152 -5.40 0.47 -1.72
C VAL A 152 -5.84 0.15 -3.14
N LYS A 153 -5.33 -0.94 -3.74
CA LYS A 153 -5.72 -1.22 -5.12
C LYS A 153 -7.21 -1.55 -5.16
N SER A 154 -7.98 -0.70 -5.85
CA SER A 154 -9.42 -0.91 -6.04
C SER A 154 -9.83 -0.70 -7.49
N ILE A 155 -10.85 -1.46 -7.93
CA ILE A 155 -11.54 -1.26 -9.22
C ILE A 155 -11.99 0.19 -9.39
N ARG A 156 -12.38 0.85 -8.30
CA ARG A 156 -12.90 2.22 -8.34
C ARG A 156 -11.82 3.25 -8.64
N ASP A 157 -10.60 3.05 -8.16
CA ASP A 157 -9.49 3.97 -8.44
C ASP A 157 -9.04 3.84 -9.90
N PHE A 158 -9.07 2.62 -10.43
CA PHE A 158 -8.88 2.36 -11.85
C PHE A 158 -10.00 2.99 -12.71
N GLU A 159 -11.28 2.83 -12.33
CA GLU A 159 -12.40 3.51 -12.99
C GLU A 159 -12.29 5.03 -12.92
N ALA A 160 -11.87 5.59 -11.78
CA ALA A 160 -11.72 7.04 -11.60
C ALA A 160 -10.59 7.62 -12.46
N GLN A 161 -9.46 6.93 -12.56
CA GLN A 161 -8.35 7.33 -13.43
C GLN A 161 -8.75 7.24 -14.92
N LEU A 162 -9.46 6.17 -15.33
CA LEU A 162 -10.01 6.08 -16.68
C LEU A 162 -10.95 7.25 -17.01
N ARG A 163 -11.78 7.66 -16.05
CA ARG A 163 -12.62 8.85 -16.22
C ARG A 163 -11.80 10.15 -16.34
N GLY A 164 -10.69 10.27 -15.62
CA GLY A 164 -9.75 11.39 -15.73
C GLY A 164 -9.10 11.52 -17.12
N LEU A 165 -9.01 10.40 -17.85
CA LEU A 165 -8.50 10.33 -19.22
C LEU A 165 -9.58 10.55 -20.29
N GLY A 166 -10.81 10.90 -19.88
CA GLY A 166 -11.91 11.23 -20.79
C GLY A 166 -12.85 10.07 -21.12
N TYR A 167 -12.68 8.89 -20.53
CA TYR A 167 -13.63 7.78 -20.72
C TYR A 167 -14.95 8.03 -19.99
N SER A 168 -16.07 7.69 -20.65
CA SER A 168 -17.38 7.76 -20.01
C SER A 168 -17.48 6.74 -18.87
N GLN A 169 -18.40 6.99 -17.92
CA GLN A 169 -18.62 6.09 -16.79
C GLN A 169 -18.94 4.65 -17.24
N ARG A 170 -19.60 4.46 -18.39
CA ARG A 170 -19.88 3.13 -18.95
C ARG A 170 -18.63 2.46 -19.50
N GLU A 171 -17.75 3.21 -20.16
CA GLU A 171 -16.49 2.70 -20.73
C GLU A 171 -15.47 2.40 -19.64
N ALA A 172 -15.32 3.29 -18.65
CA ALA A 172 -14.47 3.06 -17.49
C ALA A 172 -14.87 1.78 -16.73
N LYS A 173 -16.17 1.58 -16.51
CA LYS A 173 -16.72 0.38 -15.87
C LYS A 173 -16.52 -0.89 -16.71
N ALA A 174 -16.72 -0.82 -18.02
CA ALA A 174 -16.51 -1.94 -18.92
C ALA A 174 -15.02 -2.35 -19.02
N LEU A 175 -14.13 -1.36 -19.07
CA LEU A 175 -12.68 -1.55 -19.06
C LEU A 175 -12.19 -2.13 -17.73
N ALA A 176 -12.65 -1.59 -16.60
CA ALA A 176 -12.28 -2.07 -15.27
C ALA A 176 -12.80 -3.50 -14.99
N ALA A 177 -13.97 -3.86 -15.53
CA ALA A 177 -14.58 -5.16 -15.33
C ALA A 177 -14.16 -6.24 -16.35
N GLY A 178 -13.73 -5.88 -17.56
CA GLY A 178 -13.58 -6.86 -18.65
C GLY A 178 -12.44 -6.62 -19.66
N GLY A 179 -11.64 -5.57 -19.49
CA GLY A 179 -10.57 -5.25 -20.43
C GLY A 179 -11.08 -4.91 -21.85
N PHE A 180 -10.15 -4.74 -22.80
CA PHE A 180 -10.43 -4.20 -24.16
C PHE A 180 -11.36 -5.05 -25.04
N LYS A 181 -11.66 -6.30 -24.66
CA LYS A 181 -12.67 -7.12 -25.35
C LYS A 181 -14.09 -6.53 -25.26
N SER A 182 -14.30 -5.54 -24.38
CA SER A 182 -15.59 -4.86 -24.19
C SER A 182 -15.80 -3.60 -25.07
N LEU A 183 -14.74 -3.01 -25.65
CA LEU A 183 -14.83 -1.88 -26.58
C LEU A 183 -14.96 -2.37 -28.03
N GLY A 184 -15.97 -3.20 -28.26
CA GLY A 184 -16.42 -3.49 -29.61
C GLY A 184 -17.19 -2.30 -30.16
N HIS A 185 -16.57 -1.59 -31.11
CA HIS A 185 -17.22 -0.83 -32.17
C HIS A 185 -17.55 0.66 -31.90
N ARG A 186 -16.58 1.57 -32.05
CA ARG A 186 -16.82 2.92 -32.58
C ARG A 186 -15.63 3.40 -33.43
N ASP A 187 -15.89 3.60 -34.72
CA ASP A 187 -15.02 4.38 -35.60
C ASP A 187 -15.01 5.84 -35.13
N GLY A 188 -13.81 6.42 -34.91
CA GLY A 188 -13.63 7.87 -34.76
C GLY A 188 -13.06 8.42 -33.44
N GLY A 189 -12.39 7.61 -32.60
CA GLY A 189 -11.61 8.09 -31.45
C GLY A 189 -10.11 8.26 -31.76
N PRO A 190 -9.32 8.93 -30.88
CA PRO A 190 -7.91 9.22 -31.09
C PRO A 190 -7.12 7.94 -31.42
N ASP A 191 -6.06 8.08 -32.21
CA ASP A 191 -5.34 6.98 -32.84
C ASP A 191 -5.10 5.81 -31.88
N SER A 192 -5.55 4.62 -32.29
CA SER A 192 -5.56 3.41 -31.45
C SER A 192 -4.17 3.01 -30.90
N GLU A 193 -3.10 3.49 -31.53
CA GLU A 193 -1.71 3.30 -31.07
C GLU A 193 -1.40 4.17 -29.85
N THR A 194 -1.74 5.47 -29.87
CA THR A 194 -1.58 6.36 -28.69
C THR A 194 -2.39 5.89 -27.49
N LEU A 195 -3.58 5.35 -27.74
CA LEU A 195 -4.48 4.83 -26.71
C LEU A 195 -3.96 3.56 -26.03
N ALA A 196 -3.37 2.66 -26.82
CA ALA A 196 -2.77 1.44 -26.33
C ALA A 196 -1.55 1.74 -25.45
N ASP A 197 -0.74 2.73 -25.83
CA ASP A 197 0.44 3.15 -25.08
C ASP A 197 0.08 3.86 -23.76
N GLU A 198 -0.92 4.72 -23.74
CA GLU A 198 -1.42 5.37 -22.52
C GLU A 198 -1.98 4.35 -21.51
N ILE A 199 -2.77 3.39 -21.99
CA ILE A 199 -3.32 2.34 -21.11
C ILE A 199 -2.25 1.36 -20.67
N LYS A 200 -1.24 1.08 -21.50
CA LYS A 200 -0.08 0.28 -21.09
C LYS A 200 0.68 0.97 -19.96
N ALA A 201 0.84 2.29 -20.03
CA ALA A 201 1.45 3.07 -18.96
C ALA A 201 0.64 3.00 -17.66
N LEU A 202 -0.70 3.10 -17.73
CA LEU A 202 -1.57 2.91 -16.56
C LEU A 202 -1.50 1.48 -16.02
N THR A 203 -1.54 0.47 -16.89
CA THR A 203 -1.50 -0.93 -16.48
C THR A 203 -0.18 -1.24 -15.79
N GLN A 204 0.94 -0.71 -16.30
CA GLN A 204 2.26 -0.78 -15.64
C GLN A 204 2.29 -0.04 -14.30
N ALA A 205 1.58 1.09 -14.17
CA ALA A 205 1.39 1.76 -12.89
C ALA A 205 0.49 0.97 -11.91
N PHE A 206 -0.17 -0.11 -12.35
CA PHE A 206 -0.94 -1.01 -11.49
C PHE A 206 -0.31 -2.41 -11.33
N THR A 207 0.53 -2.85 -12.27
CA THR A 207 1.38 -4.04 -12.17
C THR A 207 2.79 -3.61 -11.76
N TRP A 208 3.00 -3.50 -10.45
CA TRP A 208 4.32 -3.35 -9.87
C TRP A 208 4.96 -4.75 -9.80
N ASN A 209 6.18 -4.90 -10.33
CA ASN A 209 6.97 -6.14 -10.31
C ASN A 209 7.42 -6.50 -8.89
#